data_AF-R5U9I3-F1
#
_entry.id   AF-R5U9I3-F1
#
_cell.length_a   1.000
_cell.length_b   1.000
_cell.length_c   1.000
_cell.angle_alpha   90.00
_cell.angle_beta   90.00
_cell.angle_gamma   90.00
#
_symmetry.space_group_name_H-M   'P 1'
#
loop_
_entity.id
_entity.type
_entity.pdbx_description
1 polymer ?
#
loop_
_entity_poly.entity_id
_entity_poly.type
_entity_poly.pdbx_seq_one_letter_code
_entity_poly.pdbx_strand_id
1 'polypeptide(L)'
;MPRRKDTKFITFNDGSLDICRVKGRKIVETRQAGIRFGFRTVGIKRFYEAKVLSNQIDEVVAILPVEDISTMDICIIGEKQYKIIQIQNKYDATPPCLLLSLERVVTTYEDVRNHAEN
;
A
#
# COMPACT_ATOMS: atom_id res chain seq x y z
N MET A 1 -16.07 -28.20 -14.74
CA MET A 1 -15.56 -26.82 -14.64
C MET A 1 -15.70 -26.37 -13.18
N PRO A 2 -14.63 -25.95 -12.49
CA PRO A 2 -14.77 -25.47 -11.11
C PRO A 2 -15.68 -24.23 -11.11
N ARG A 3 -16.72 -24.25 -10.28
CA ARG A 3 -17.62 -23.10 -10.10
C ARG A 3 -16.80 -21.90 -9.61
N ARG A 4 -16.88 -20.77 -10.30
CA ARG A 4 -16.28 -19.50 -9.88
C ARG A 4 -16.81 -19.21 -8.46
N LYS A 5 -15.94 -19.29 -7.44
CA LYS A 5 -16.29 -18.92 -6.06
C LYS A 5 -16.87 -17.51 -6.07
N ASP A 6 -17.83 -17.21 -5.19
CA ASP A 6 -18.41 -15.88 -5.00
C ASP A 6 -17.31 -14.84 -4.71
N THR A 7 -16.77 -14.25 -5.76
CA THR A 7 -15.74 -13.23 -5.68
C THR A 7 -16.40 -11.92 -5.30
N LYS A 8 -15.95 -11.32 -4.20
CA LYS A 8 -16.45 -9.99 -3.80
C LYS A 8 -15.90 -8.95 -4.77
N PHE A 9 -16.79 -8.13 -5.32
CA PHE A 9 -16.40 -7.03 -6.19
C PHE A 9 -15.67 -5.95 -5.38
N ILE A 10 -14.58 -5.45 -5.93
CA ILE A 10 -13.72 -4.45 -5.31
C ILE A 10 -13.62 -3.23 -6.21
N THR A 11 -13.83 -2.05 -5.63
CA THR A 11 -13.61 -0.76 -6.27
C THR A 11 -12.27 -0.16 -5.85
N PHE A 12 -11.73 0.72 -6.71
CA PHE A 12 -10.44 1.38 -6.54
C PHE A 12 -10.54 2.91 -6.76
N ASN A 13 -11.70 3.48 -6.45
CA ASN A 13 -12.04 4.87 -6.77
C ASN A 13 -11.88 5.83 -5.58
N ASP A 14 -11.22 5.41 -4.50
CA ASP A 14 -11.10 6.21 -3.28
C ASP A 14 -9.95 7.24 -3.36
N GLY A 15 -9.03 7.06 -4.32
CA GLY A 15 -7.94 8.00 -4.57
C GLY A 15 -6.87 7.43 -5.47
N SER A 16 -5.69 8.06 -5.44
CA SER A 16 -4.46 7.57 -6.05
C SER A 16 -3.34 7.55 -5.04
N LEU A 17 -2.42 6.61 -5.21
CA LEU A 17 -1.21 6.48 -4.41
C LEU A 17 0.01 6.29 -5.29
N ASP A 18 1.16 6.68 -4.73
CA ASP A 18 2.47 6.47 -5.34
C ASP A 18 3.29 5.52 -4.47
N ILE A 19 4.02 4.61 -5.11
CA ILE A 19 4.96 3.72 -4.45
C ILE A 19 6.37 4.17 -4.82
N CYS A 20 7.15 4.49 -3.81
CA CYS A 20 8.47 5.08 -3.98
C CYS A 20 9.53 4.25 -3.28
N ARG A 21 10.67 4.09 -3.94
CA ARG A 21 11.84 3.46 -3.37
C ARG A 21 12.53 4.41 -2.41
N VAL A 22 12.93 3.91 -1.26
CA VAL A 22 13.69 4.66 -0.27
C VAL A 22 15.09 4.09 -0.09
N LYS A 23 16.04 4.98 0.17
CA LYS A 23 17.41 4.64 0.60
C LYS A 23 17.73 5.46 1.85
N GLY A 24 17.86 4.81 3.00
CA GLY A 24 17.95 5.51 4.28
C GLY A 24 16.65 6.28 4.58
N ARG A 25 16.74 7.60 4.82
CA ARG A 25 15.58 8.49 5.03
C ARG A 25 15.21 9.33 3.80
N LYS A 26 15.71 8.96 2.62
CA LYS A 26 15.52 9.72 1.38
C LYS A 26 14.72 8.91 0.36
N ILE A 27 13.73 9.55 -0.26
CA ILE A 27 12.96 9.01 -1.38
C ILE A 27 13.78 9.24 -2.65
N VAL A 28 14.23 8.15 -3.27
CA VAL A 28 15.19 8.22 -4.38
C VAL A 28 14.54 8.08 -5.75
N GLU A 29 13.43 7.35 -5.84
CA GLU A 29 12.85 6.95 -7.11
C GLU A 29 11.34 6.64 -6.94
N THR A 30 10.54 6.96 -7.95
CA THR A 30 9.13 6.56 -8.02
C THR A 30 9.02 5.26 -8.80
N ARG A 31 8.61 4.17 -8.13
CA ARG A 31 8.44 2.86 -8.77
C ARG A 31 7.12 2.78 -9.52
N GLN A 32 6.07 3.25 -8.89
CA GLN A 32 4.74 3.30 -9.46
C GLN A 32 4.07 4.61 -9.07
N ALA A 33 3.46 5.29 -10.03
CA ALA A 33 2.79 6.57 -9.82
C ALA A 33 1.31 6.47 -10.20
N GLY A 34 0.45 7.19 -9.48
CA GLY A 34 -0.96 7.35 -9.81
C GLY A 34 -1.80 6.07 -9.69
N ILE A 35 -1.38 5.09 -8.87
CA ILE A 35 -2.11 3.84 -8.72
C ILE A 35 -3.43 4.11 -8.02
N ARG A 36 -4.53 3.71 -8.68
CA ARG A 36 -5.87 3.77 -8.11
C ARG A 36 -6.03 2.76 -6.98
N PHE A 37 -6.59 3.19 -5.85
CA PHE A 37 -6.76 2.35 -4.68
C PHE A 37 -8.18 2.42 -4.09
N GLY A 38 -8.54 1.39 -3.33
CA GLY A 38 -9.76 1.35 -2.53
C GLY A 38 -9.45 1.04 -1.06
N PHE A 39 -10.03 1.80 -0.14
CA PHE A 39 -9.88 1.56 1.30
C PHE A 39 -10.54 0.24 1.70
N ARG A 40 -9.93 -0.42 2.68
CA ARG A 40 -10.45 -1.65 3.28
C ARG A 40 -10.48 -1.48 4.79
N THR A 41 -11.62 -1.79 5.39
CA THR A 41 -11.76 -1.82 6.84
C THR A 41 -10.73 -2.80 7.41
N VAL A 42 -9.86 -2.29 8.29
CA VAL A 42 -8.99 -3.15 9.10
C VAL A 42 -9.92 -3.95 9.99
N GLY A 43 -10.11 -5.24 9.67
CA GLY A 43 -10.96 -6.09 10.49
C GLY A 43 -10.47 -6.02 11.94
N ILE A 44 -11.37 -5.73 12.88
CA ILE A 44 -11.08 -5.47 14.30
C ILE A 44 -10.09 -6.51 14.88
N LYS A 45 -10.18 -7.78 14.45
CA LYS A 45 -9.25 -8.87 14.82
C LYS A 45 -7.77 -8.58 14.48
N ARG A 46 -7.46 -8.01 13.32
CA ARG A 46 -6.08 -7.67 12.92
C ARG A 46 -5.52 -6.51 13.73
N PHE A 47 -6.38 -5.57 14.15
CA PHE A 47 -5.99 -4.46 15.01
C PHE A 47 -5.49 -4.95 16.39
N TYR A 48 -6.11 -6.00 16.94
CA TYR A 48 -5.69 -6.62 18.20
C TYR A 48 -4.44 -7.50 18.05
N GLU A 49 -4.32 -8.30 16.99
CA GLU A 49 -3.12 -9.13 16.76
C GLU A 49 -1.87 -8.29 16.44
N ALA A 50 -2.03 -7.20 15.69
CA ALA A 50 -0.92 -6.28 15.37
C ALA A 50 -0.39 -5.56 16.63
N LYS A 51 -1.27 -5.28 17.61
CA LYS A 51 -0.90 -4.70 18.90
C LYS A 51 0.04 -5.61 19.73
N VAL A 52 -0.04 -6.93 19.53
CA VAL A 52 0.85 -7.90 20.20
C VAL A 52 2.25 -7.94 19.57
N LEU A 53 2.37 -7.52 18.30
CA LEU A 53 3.61 -7.58 17.51
C LEU A 53 4.30 -6.21 17.30
N SER A 54 3.90 -5.16 18.04
CA SER A 54 4.44 -3.79 17.96
C SER A 54 4.30 -3.05 16.62
N ASN A 55 3.74 -3.65 15.58
CA ASN A 55 3.49 -2.97 14.30
C ASN A 55 2.09 -2.35 14.30
N GLN A 56 2.00 -1.03 14.22
CA GLN A 56 0.71 -0.33 14.14
C GLN A 56 0.25 -0.30 12.68
N ILE A 57 -0.85 -0.99 12.35
CA ILE A 57 -1.47 -0.89 11.02
C ILE A 57 -2.54 0.19 11.10
N ASP A 58 -2.29 1.33 10.45
CA ASP A 58 -3.23 2.45 10.42
C ASP A 58 -4.26 2.28 9.30
N GLU A 59 -3.82 1.80 8.13
CA GLU A 59 -4.66 1.72 6.93
C GLU A 59 -4.42 0.41 6.17
N VAL A 60 -5.47 -0.09 5.50
CA VAL A 60 -5.35 -1.19 4.54
C VAL A 60 -5.99 -0.73 3.24
N VAL A 61 -5.23 -0.81 2.15
CA VAL A 61 -5.70 -0.42 0.82
C VAL A 61 -5.62 -1.60 -0.14
N ALA A 62 -6.59 -1.67 -1.05
CA ALA A 62 -6.57 -2.57 -2.19
C ALA A 62 -6.08 -1.78 -3.41
N ILE A 63 -5.15 -2.34 -4.17
CA ILE A 63 -4.70 -1.82 -5.46
C ILE A 63 -4.78 -2.89 -6.54
N LEU A 64 -4.85 -2.48 -7.80
CA LEU A 64 -4.66 -3.41 -8.91
C LEU A 64 -3.26 -4.05 -8.83
N PRO A 65 -3.09 -5.28 -9.31
CA PRO A 65 -1.80 -5.93 -9.33
C PRO A 65 -0.79 -5.09 -10.12
N VAL A 66 0.32 -4.76 -9.47
CA VAL A 66 1.45 -4.04 -10.05
C VAL A 66 2.72 -4.82 -9.76
N GLU A 67 3.68 -4.73 -10.68
CA GLU A 67 4.98 -5.35 -10.54
C GLU A 67 5.97 -4.38 -9.86
N ASP A 68 7.09 -4.94 -9.38
CA ASP A 68 8.20 -4.22 -8.75
C ASP A 68 7.83 -3.38 -7.51
N ILE A 69 7.03 -3.96 -6.61
CA ILE A 69 6.74 -3.36 -5.30
C ILE A 69 7.33 -4.22 -4.17
N SER A 70 7.83 -3.57 -3.13
CA SER A 70 8.45 -4.21 -1.97
C SER A 70 7.93 -3.62 -0.66
N THR A 71 8.01 -4.38 0.43
CA THR A 71 7.77 -3.86 1.79
C THR A 71 8.84 -2.87 2.25
N MET A 72 9.97 -2.80 1.54
CA MET A 72 11.00 -1.78 1.77
C MET A 72 10.66 -0.43 1.12
N ASP A 73 9.66 -0.39 0.23
CA ASP A 73 9.19 0.83 -0.40
C ASP A 73 8.24 1.60 0.54
N ILE A 74 8.05 2.88 0.25
CA ILE A 74 7.04 3.70 0.92
C ILE A 74 5.86 3.94 -0.01
N CYS A 75 4.68 4.04 0.61
CA CYS A 75 3.45 4.43 -0.06
C CYS A 75 3.13 5.88 0.30
N ILE A 76 2.81 6.70 -0.70
CA ILE A 76 2.42 8.10 -0.53
C ILE A 76 0.96 8.23 -0.97
N ILE A 77 0.11 8.74 -0.07
CA ILE A 77 -1.30 8.99 -0.34
C ILE A 77 -1.58 10.46 0.04
N GLY A 78 -1.75 11.30 -0.98
CA GLY A 78 -1.77 12.75 -0.78
C GLY A 78 -0.45 13.24 -0.17
N GLU A 79 -0.51 13.95 0.96
CA GLU A 79 0.67 14.46 1.68
C GLU A 79 1.20 13.50 2.74
N LYS A 80 0.56 12.34 2.93
CA LYS A 80 0.91 11.38 3.97
C LYS A 80 1.79 10.27 3.42
N GLN A 81 2.80 9.90 4.20
CA GLN A 81 3.70 8.79 3.90
C GLN A 81 3.41 7.60 4.81
N TYR A 82 3.48 6.41 4.24
CA TYR A 82 3.22 5.15 4.91
C TYR A 82 4.31 4.14 4.60
N LYS A 83 4.68 3.34 5.58
CA LYS A 83 5.47 2.12 5.37
C LYS A 83 4.56 0.99 4.95
N ILE A 84 5.01 0.19 4.00
CA ILE A 84 4.32 -1.02 3.59
C ILE A 84 4.75 -2.16 4.52
N ILE A 85 3.92 -2.45 5.52
CA ILE A 85 4.19 -3.54 6.48
C ILE A 85 4.04 -4.90 5.82
N GLN A 86 3.04 -5.03 4.94
CA GLN A 86 2.75 -6.30 4.29
C GLN A 86 2.06 -6.10 2.94
N ILE A 87 2.38 -6.99 2.00
CA ILE A 87 1.75 -7.10 0.69
C ILE A 87 1.09 -8.48 0.62
N GLN A 88 -0.21 -8.55 0.37
CA GLN A 88 -0.95 -9.81 0.25
C GLN A 88 -1.66 -9.88 -1.11
N ASN A 89 -1.41 -10.94 -1.87
CA ASN A 89 -2.17 -11.24 -3.08
C ASN A 89 -3.58 -11.70 -2.71
N LYS A 90 -4.60 -11.07 -3.29
CA LYS A 90 -6.01 -11.43 -3.11
C LYS A 90 -6.60 -11.85 -4.45
N TYR A 91 -6.56 -13.15 -4.70
CA TYR A 91 -7.12 -13.77 -5.90
C TYR A 91 -8.64 -14.02 -5.81
N ASP A 92 -9.19 -14.07 -4.59
CA ASP A 92 -10.63 -14.27 -4.34
C ASP A 92 -11.46 -12.96 -4.47
N ALA A 93 -10.90 -11.92 -5.08
CA ALA A 93 -11.58 -10.67 -5.40
C ALA A 93 -11.77 -10.53 -6.92
N THR A 94 -12.78 -9.77 -7.33
CA THR A 94 -12.94 -9.40 -8.74
C THR A 94 -12.91 -7.87 -8.89
N PRO A 95 -11.93 -7.32 -9.62
CA PRO A 95 -10.75 -8.01 -10.17
C PRO A 95 -9.79 -8.50 -9.06
N PRO A 96 -8.87 -9.44 -9.35
CA PRO A 96 -7.77 -9.79 -8.45
C PRO A 96 -7.00 -8.53 -8.06
N CYS A 97 -6.53 -8.46 -6.81
CA CYS A 97 -5.92 -7.25 -6.28
C CYS A 97 -4.80 -7.56 -5.29
N LEU A 98 -4.01 -6.54 -4.96
CA LEU A 98 -3.05 -6.57 -3.87
C LEU A 98 -3.65 -5.83 -2.68
N LEU A 99 -3.49 -6.39 -1.48
CA LEU A 99 -3.78 -5.70 -0.23
C LEU A 99 -2.46 -5.22 0.38
N LEU A 100 -2.36 -3.92 0.61
CA LEU A 100 -1.25 -3.30 1.31
C LEU A 100 -1.70 -2.98 2.74
N SER A 101 -0.97 -3.50 3.73
CA SER A 101 -1.09 -3.06 5.12
C SER A 101 -0.11 -1.92 5.34
N LEU A 102 -0.61 -0.76 5.75
CA LEU A 102 0.13 0.49 5.83
C LEU A 102 0.26 0.95 7.28
N GLU A 103 1.47 1.32 7.67
CA GLU A 103 1.78 2.02 8.92
C GLU A 103 2.12 3.48 8.60
N ARG A 104 1.48 4.42 9.29
CA ARG A 104 1.70 5.85 9.06
C ARG A 104 3.08 6.26 9.57
N VAL A 105 3.83 6.94 8.72
CA VAL A 105 5.12 7.50 9.08
C VAL A 105 4.90 8.86 9.73
N VAL A 106 5.30 9.00 11.00
CA VAL A 106 5.23 10.28 11.73
C VAL A 106 6.35 11.24 11.28
N THR A 107 7.57 10.72 11.12
CA THR A 107 8.73 11.50 10.64
C THR A 107 8.97 11.20 9.17
N THR A 108 8.46 12.06 8.31
CA THR A 108 8.49 11.93 6.85
C THR A 108 9.91 11.76 6.30
N TYR A 109 10.01 11.02 5.20
CA TYR A 109 11.20 10.88 4.39
C TYR A 109 11.39 12.15 3.57
N GLU A 110 12.65 12.56 3.42
CA GLU A 110 13.06 13.66 2.56
C GLU A 110 12.92 13.24 1.10
N ASP A 111 12.18 14.00 0.31
CA ASP A 111 12.01 13.73 -1.11
C ASP A 111 13.15 14.35 -1.91
N VAL A 112 14.05 13.51 -2.45
CA VAL A 112 15.20 13.96 -3.26
C VAL A 112 15.02 13.67 -4.75
N ARG A 113 13.84 13.20 -5.18
CA ARG A 113 13.54 12.92 -6.60
C ARG A 113 13.69 14.17 -7.48
N ASN A 114 13.44 15.36 -6.91
CA ASN A 114 13.50 16.64 -7.61
C ASN A 114 14.89 17.30 -7.65
N HIS A 115 15.93 16.68 -7.08
CA HIS A 115 17.30 17.23 -7.11
C HIS A 115 18.14 16.75 -8.30
N ALA A 116 17.51 16.14 -9.31
CA ALA A 116 18.16 15.66 -10.53
C ALA A 116 18.11 16.65 -11.72
N GLU A 117 17.70 17.90 -11.50
CA GLU A 117 17.84 18.97 -12.50
C GLU A 117 18.87 20.02 -12.02
N ASN A 118 20.13 19.78 -12.39
CA ASN A 118 21.07 20.83 -12.81
C ASN A 118 22.19 20.23 -13.66
#